data_AF-A0A087U0M2-F1
#
_entry.id   AF-A0A087U0M2-F1
#
_cell.length_a   1.000
_cell.length_b   1.000
_cell.length_c   1.000
_cell.angle_alpha   90.00
_cell.angle_beta   90.00
_cell.angle_gamma   90.00
#
_symmetry.space_group_name_H-M   'P 1'
#
loop_
_entity.id
_entity.type
_entity.pdbx_description
1 polymer ?
#
loop_
_entity_poly.entity_id
_entity_poly.type
_entity_poly.pdbx_seq_one_letter_code
_entity_poly.pdbx_strand_id
1 'polypeptide(L)'
;SDCNFDRQCINFVCESPCVQVNCGPYGTCVVRNRQASCRCEPGYENNGRLTCVDVDECRQHPCHATAVCENTPGSFSCRCPTGLTGNP
;
A
#
# COMPACT_ATOMS: atom_id res chain seq x y z
N SER A 1 -17.11 -26.53 -14.04
CA SER A 1 -15.64 -26.61 -14.11
C SER A 1 -15.11 -25.95 -12.86
N ASP A 2 -14.83 -26.76 -11.84
CA ASP A 2 -14.54 -26.26 -10.50
C ASP A 2 -13.03 -26.10 -10.31
N CYS A 3 -12.50 -24.94 -10.69
CA CYS A 3 -11.19 -24.53 -10.21
C CYS A 3 -11.26 -24.31 -8.68
N ASN A 4 -10.19 -24.70 -7.98
CA ASN A 4 -10.01 -24.48 -6.56
C ASN A 4 -10.20 -22.99 -6.19
N PHE A 5 -10.57 -22.68 -4.95
CA PHE A 5 -10.95 -21.34 -4.49
C PHE A 5 -9.83 -20.29 -4.64
N ASP A 6 -8.59 -20.72 -4.84
CA ASP A 6 -7.41 -19.89 -5.12
C ASP A 6 -7.21 -19.57 -6.62
N ARG A 7 -8.05 -20.11 -7.51
CA ARG A 7 -7.87 -20.02 -8.97
C ARG A 7 -9.12 -19.59 -9.71
N GLN A 8 -8.92 -19.01 -10.88
CA GLN A 8 -9.96 -18.67 -11.84
C GLN A 8 -9.81 -19.51 -13.11
N CYS A 9 -10.93 -19.82 -13.76
CA CYS A 9 -10.92 -20.49 -15.05
C CYS A 9 -10.75 -19.44 -16.15
N ILE A 10 -9.55 -19.39 -16.73
CA ILE A 10 -9.21 -18.49 -17.85
C ILE A 10 -8.81 -19.40 -19.01
N ASN A 11 -9.51 -19.31 -20.14
CA ASN A 11 -9.25 -20.14 -21.32
C ASN A 11 -9.19 -21.65 -21.03
N PHE A 12 -10.10 -22.16 -20.19
CA PHE A 12 -10.15 -23.57 -19.74
C PHE A 12 -8.97 -24.03 -18.87
N VAL A 13 -8.09 -23.12 -18.44
CA VAL A 13 -6.98 -23.38 -17.52
C VAL A 13 -7.31 -22.77 -16.15
N CYS A 14 -6.98 -23.48 -15.07
CA CYS A 14 -7.07 -22.94 -13.72
C CYS A 14 -5.82 -22.15 -13.37
N GLU A 15 -5.88 -20.83 -13.53
CA GLU A 15 -4.78 -19.91 -13.23
C GLU A 15 -5.05 -19.10 -11.96
N SER A 16 -3.99 -18.65 -11.31
CA SER A 16 -4.14 -17.68 -10.23
C SER A 16 -4.57 -16.33 -10.82
N PRO A 17 -5.55 -15.63 -10.23
CA PRO A 17 -5.90 -14.28 -10.67
C PRO A 17 -4.74 -13.29 -10.53
N CYS A 18 -3.68 -13.65 -9.78
CA CYS A 18 -2.48 -12.84 -9.63
C CYS A 18 -1.53 -12.87 -10.84
N VAL A 19 -1.71 -13.77 -11.81
CA VAL A 19 -0.83 -13.84 -12.99
C VAL A 19 -0.90 -12.56 -13.83
N GLN A 20 -2.05 -11.87 -13.81
CA GLN A 20 -2.30 -10.66 -14.61
C GLN A 20 -2.28 -9.37 -13.79
N VAL A 21 -1.90 -9.43 -12.51
CA VAL A 21 -1.95 -8.28 -11.59
C VAL A 21 -0.55 -7.88 -11.15
N ASN A 22 -0.21 -6.61 -11.37
CA ASN A 22 1.02 -6.01 -10.88
C ASN A 22 0.71 -5.05 -9.73
N CYS A 23 1.09 -5.43 -8.51
CA CYS A 23 0.87 -4.64 -7.31
C CYS A 23 1.88 -3.48 -7.11
N GLY A 24 2.87 -3.35 -8.00
CA GLY A 24 3.99 -2.44 -7.83
C GLY A 24 5.05 -2.98 -6.87
N PRO A 25 6.12 -2.22 -6.61
CA PRO A 25 7.26 -2.67 -5.81
C PRO A 25 6.95 -2.87 -4.31
N TYR A 26 5.92 -2.20 -3.79
CA TYR A 26 5.55 -2.21 -2.36
C TYR A 26 4.30 -3.03 -2.06
N GLY A 27 4.00 -4.02 -2.92
CA GLY A 27 2.80 -4.81 -2.84
C GLY A 27 2.99 -6.24 -3.28
N THR A 28 2.35 -7.17 -2.58
CA THR A 28 2.27 -8.58 -2.98
C THR A 28 0.85 -8.93 -3.41
N CYS A 29 0.68 -9.55 -4.58
CA CYS A 29 -0.63 -10.05 -4.98
C CYS A 29 -1.03 -11.27 -4.13
N VAL A 30 -2.26 -11.23 -3.61
CA VAL A 30 -2.90 -12.31 -2.85
C VAL A 30 -4.29 -12.56 -3.39
N VAL A 31 -4.79 -13.79 -3.22
CA VAL A 31 -6.16 -14.12 -3.60
C VAL A 31 -7.09 -13.87 -2.42
N ARG A 32 -8.11 -13.02 -2.62
CA ARG A 32 -9.18 -12.75 -1.65
C ARG A 32 -10.52 -12.97 -2.35
N ASN A 33 -11.38 -13.83 -1.81
CA ASN A 33 -12.70 -14.12 -2.39
C ASN A 33 -12.65 -14.48 -3.90
N ARG A 34 -11.74 -15.38 -4.29
CA ARG A 34 -11.49 -15.80 -5.69
C ARG A 34 -11.04 -14.66 -6.63
N GLN A 35 -10.64 -13.49 -6.12
CA GLN A 35 -10.16 -12.35 -6.90
C GLN A 35 -8.75 -11.95 -6.48
N ALA A 36 -8.00 -11.37 -7.41
CA ALA A 36 -6.71 -10.77 -7.09
C ALA A 36 -6.91 -9.52 -6.23
N SER A 37 -6.08 -9.41 -5.20
CA SER A 37 -6.03 -8.28 -4.29
C SER A 37 -4.57 -7.99 -3.98
N CYS A 38 -4.19 -6.72 -3.91
CA CYS A 38 -2.84 -6.34 -3.52
C CYS A 38 -2.78 -6.12 -2.01
N ARG A 39 -1.95 -6.91 -1.33
CA ARG A 39 -1.55 -6.64 0.05
C ARG A 39 -0.35 -5.71 0.03
N CYS A 40 -0.55 -4.47 0.45
CA CYS A 40 0.50 -3.46 0.52
C CYS A 40 1.37 -3.63 1.76
N GLU A 41 2.62 -3.19 1.66
CA GLU A 41 3.54 -3.06 2.78
C GLU A 41 3.05 -1.97 3.77
N PRO A 42 3.52 -1.98 5.04
CA PRO A 42 3.18 -0.92 5.99
C PRO A 42 3.54 0.48 5.46
N GLY A 43 2.65 1.45 5.67
CA GLY A 43 2.81 2.80 5.12
C GLY A 43 2.40 2.94 3.64
N TYR A 44 1.86 1.89 3.02
CA TYR A 44 1.35 1.91 1.65
C TYR A 44 -0.12 1.51 1.59
N GLU A 45 -0.88 2.12 0.68
CA GLU A 45 -2.28 1.81 0.43
C GLU A 45 -2.57 1.56 -1.05
N ASN A 46 -3.68 0.90 -1.34
CA ASN A 46 -4.09 0.65 -2.71
C ASN A 46 -4.75 1.91 -3.31
N ASN A 47 -4.21 2.42 -4.41
CA ASN A 47 -4.73 3.61 -5.10
C ASN A 47 -6.00 3.38 -5.93
N GLY A 48 -6.70 2.25 -5.75
CA GLY A 48 -7.87 1.85 -6.54
C GLY A 48 -7.54 1.25 -7.91
N ARG A 49 -6.25 1.15 -8.27
CA ARG A 49 -5.78 0.54 -9.53
C ARG A 49 -4.96 -0.73 -9.31
N LEU A 50 -5.16 -1.42 -8.18
CA LEU A 50 -4.37 -2.59 -7.77
C LEU A 50 -2.87 -2.27 -7.71
N THR A 51 -2.51 -1.08 -7.26
CA THR A 51 -1.12 -0.68 -7.06
C THR A 51 -0.97 -0.07 -5.68
N CYS A 52 0.08 -0.50 -4.96
CA CYS A 52 0.41 0.05 -3.66
C CYS A 52 1.19 1.35 -3.83
N VAL A 53 0.65 2.43 -3.26
CA VAL A 53 1.25 3.76 -3.25
C VAL A 53 1.50 4.19 -1.81
N ASP A 54 2.52 5.01 -1.65
CA ASP A 54 2.91 5.57 -0.35
C ASP A 54 1.75 6.37 0.25
N VAL A 55 1.47 6.15 1.54
CA VAL A 55 0.49 6.92 2.30
C VAL A 55 1.16 8.21 2.73
N ASP A 56 0.56 9.33 2.38
CA ASP A 56 1.03 10.64 2.84
C ASP A 56 0.47 10.91 4.26
N GLU A 57 1.15 10.41 5.30
CA GLU A 57 0.66 10.56 6.68
C GLU A 57 0.62 12.03 7.12
N CYS A 58 1.41 12.90 6.49
CA CYS A 58 1.43 14.34 6.79
C CYS A 58 0.06 15.02 6.58
N ARG A 59 -0.82 14.45 5.75
CA ARG A 59 -2.19 14.96 5.56
C ARG A 59 -3.06 14.85 6.80
N GLN A 60 -2.69 13.99 7.74
CA GLN A 60 -3.39 13.84 9.02
C GLN A 60 -2.85 14.78 10.10
N HIS A 61 -1.88 15.64 9.76
CA HIS A 61 -1.16 16.52 10.69
C HIS A 61 -0.65 15.77 11.94
N PRO A 62 0.17 14.71 11.78
CA PRO A 62 0.62 13.86 12.88
C PRO A 62 1.70 14.52 13.75
N CYS A 63 2.36 15.56 13.23
CA CYS A 63 3.42 16.29 13.92
C CYS A 63 2.88 17.36 14.86
N HIS A 64 3.73 17.88 15.73
CA HIS A 64 3.42 19.06 16.53
C HIS A 64 3.07 20.26 15.63
N ALA A 65 2.21 21.17 16.11
CA ALA A 65 1.71 22.31 15.33
C ALA A 65 2.82 23.25 14.79
N THR A 66 4.01 23.23 15.40
CA THR A 66 5.18 24.02 14.99
C THR A 66 6.24 23.20 14.24
N ALA A 67 6.04 21.89 14.10
CA ALA A 67 6.97 21.01 13.42
C ALA A 67 6.64 20.92 11.92
N VAL A 68 7.68 20.70 11.12
CA VAL A 68 7.55 20.45 9.68
C VAL A 68 7.40 18.96 9.47
N CYS A 69 6.31 18.53 8.84
CA CYS A 69 6.13 17.15 8.43
C CYS A 69 6.75 16.91 7.06
N GLU A 70 7.59 15.88 6.95
CA GLU A 70 8.18 15.40 5.71
C GLU A 70 7.73 13.96 5.46
N ASN A 71 6.96 13.75 4.40
CA ASN A 71 6.53 12.42 3.99
C ASN A 71 7.70 11.62 3.40
N THR A 72 7.80 10.34 3.74
CA THR A 72 8.88 9.44 3.30
C THR A 72 8.31 8.10 2.84
N PRO A 73 9.02 7.31 2.01
CA PRO A 73 8.50 6.02 1.59
C PRO A 73 8.21 5.09 2.78
N GLY A 74 6.93 4.79 3.00
CA GLY A 74 6.39 3.92 4.05
C GLY A 74 6.28 4.55 5.45
N SER A 75 6.52 5.86 5.59
CA SER A 75 6.50 6.55 6.88
C SER A 75 6.50 8.08 6.71
N PHE A 76 6.49 8.82 7.81
CA PHE A 76 6.78 10.25 7.81
C PHE A 76 7.88 10.56 8.82
N SER A 77 8.44 11.77 8.73
CA SER A 77 9.31 12.34 9.74
C SER A 77 8.85 13.75 10.12
N CYS A 78 8.89 14.06 11.41
CA CYS A 78 8.62 15.38 11.92
C CYS A 78 9.95 16.06 12.27
N ARG A 79 10.12 17.31 11.84
CA ARG A 79 11.34 18.08 12.07
C ARG A 79 11.03 19.39 12.78
N CYS A 80 11.73 19.64 13.88
CA CYS A 80 11.71 20.92 14.55
C CYS A 80 12.41 21.98 13.69
N PRO A 81 11.79 23.16 13.48
CA PRO A 81 12.46 24.30 12.88
C PRO A 81 13.72 24.70 13.64
N THR A 82 14.70 25.27 12.93
CA THR A 82 15.94 25.74 13.55
C THR A 82 15.66 26.75 14.66
N GLY A 83 16.20 26.49 15.85
CA GLY A 83 16.02 27.35 17.03
C GLY A 83 14.90 26.92 17.98
N LEU A 84 14.15 25.87 17.66
CA LEU A 84 13.16 25.26 18.55
C LEU A 84 13.65 23.91 19.09
N THR A 85 13.39 23.66 20.38
CA THR A 85 13.65 22.38 21.05
C THR A 85 12.34 21.80 21.56
N GLY A 86 12.06 20.53 21.24
CA GLY A 86 10.81 19.86 21.61
C GLY A 86 10.64 18.53 20.87
N ASN A 87 9.57 17.79 21.21
CA ASN A 87 9.11 16.65 20.42
C ASN A 87 8.56 17.19 19.08
N PRO A 88 9.16 16.80 17.94
CA PRO A 88 8.66 17.16 16.62
C PRO A 88 7.35 16.45 16.28
#